data_AF-A0A484IHD1-F1
#
_entry.id   AF-A0A484IHD1-F1
#
_cell.length_a   1.000
_cell.length_b   1.000
_cell.length_c   1.000
_cell.angle_alpha   90.00
_cell.angle_beta   90.00
_cell.angle_gamma   90.00
#
_symmetry.space_group_name_H-M   'P 1'
#
loop_
_entity.id
_entity.type
_entity.pdbx_description
1 polymer ?
#
loop_
_entity_poly.entity_id
_entity_poly.type
_entity_poly.pdbx_seq_one_letter_code
_entity_poly.pdbx_strand_id
1 'polypeptide(L)'
;MKNGVENGENNWSEWLDFNLQTIETAVVADSPGVFKVHASMKILFIGSSKNLRQSLIESLSDPCISKAKRFSYLITENAEQVKDQLLCEYREKHNGYLPQCMDEQKTI
;
A
#
# COMPACT_ATOMS: atom_id res chain seq x y z
N MET A 1 -2.45 32.80 -6.11
CA MET A 1 -3.13 31.88 -5.17
C MET A 1 -2.22 30.67 -5.00
N LYS A 2 -1.56 30.57 -3.84
CA LYS A 2 -0.81 29.37 -3.48
C LYS A 2 -1.87 28.37 -3.02
N ASN A 3 -2.24 27.42 -3.88
CA ASN A 3 -3.10 26.32 -3.46
C ASN A 3 -2.32 25.54 -2.41
N GLY A 4 -2.74 25.68 -1.15
CA GLY A 4 -2.23 24.91 -0.04
C GLY A 4 -2.46 23.44 -0.35
N VAL A 5 -1.38 22.73 -0.68
CA VAL A 5 -1.33 21.30 -0.44
C VAL A 5 -1.29 21.18 1.07
N GLU A 6 -2.45 20.97 1.68
CA GLU A 6 -2.52 20.52 3.05
C GLU A 6 -1.68 19.24 3.13
N ASN A 7 -0.53 19.33 3.79
CA ASN A 7 0.30 18.18 4.15
C ASN A 7 -0.57 17.22 4.99
N GLY A 8 -1.15 16.22 4.32
CA GLY A 8 -1.90 15.13 4.95
C GLY A 8 -0.98 14.15 5.68
N GLU A 9 -0.19 14.64 6.64
CA GLU A 9 0.59 13.80 7.56
C GLU A 9 -0.28 13.08 8.60
N ASN A 10 -1.60 13.24 8.58
CA ASN A 10 -2.48 12.61 9.58
C ASN A 10 -3.32 11.48 8.97
N ASN A 11 -2.93 10.23 9.27
CA ASN A 11 -3.72 8.99 9.39
C ASN A 11 -3.16 7.74 8.67
N TRP A 12 -1.89 7.72 8.26
CA TRP A 12 -1.23 6.43 8.01
C TRP A 12 -1.00 5.69 9.32
N SER A 13 -1.16 4.37 9.31
CA SER A 13 -0.76 3.50 10.41
C SER A 13 0.75 3.58 10.65
N GLU A 14 1.18 3.15 11.83
CA GLU A 14 2.58 2.78 12.03
C GLU A 14 3.01 1.66 11.06
N TRP A 15 4.31 1.40 11.00
CA TRP A 15 4.85 0.27 10.27
C TRP A 15 4.61 -1.00 11.06
N LEU A 16 3.77 -1.88 10.51
CA LEU A 16 3.32 -3.11 11.15
C LEU A 16 3.98 -4.32 10.49
N ASP A 17 4.11 -5.42 11.23
CA ASP A 17 4.60 -6.68 10.66
C ASP A 17 3.59 -7.27 9.67
N PHE A 18 4.06 -7.63 8.48
CA PHE A 18 3.22 -8.20 7.44
C PHE A 18 3.02 -9.70 7.66
N ASN A 19 2.13 -10.03 8.59
CA ASN A 19 1.70 -11.39 8.91
C ASN A 19 0.22 -11.40 9.36
N LEU A 20 -0.39 -12.59 9.36
CA LEU A 20 -1.81 -12.76 9.67
C LEU A 20 -2.20 -12.15 11.03
N GLN A 21 -1.49 -12.52 12.11
CA GLN A 21 -1.82 -12.09 13.47
C GLN A 21 -1.85 -10.56 13.60
N THR A 22 -0.84 -9.88 13.05
CA THR A 22 -0.76 -8.42 13.09
C THR A 22 -1.87 -7.77 12.26
N ILE A 23 -2.17 -8.29 11.08
CA ILE A 23 -3.25 -7.76 10.23
C ILE A 23 -4.61 -7.90 10.93
N GLU A 24 -4.89 -9.07 11.52
CA GLU A 24 -6.15 -9.34 12.20
C GLU A 24 -6.37 -8.48 13.45
N THR A 25 -5.29 -8.12 14.14
CA THR A 25 -5.35 -7.34 15.37
C THR A 25 -5.41 -5.83 15.09
N ALA A 26 -4.67 -5.36 14.08
CA ALA A 26 -4.45 -3.94 13.88
C ALA A 26 -5.36 -3.30 12.83
N VAL A 27 -5.94 -4.07 11.90
CA VAL A 27 -6.73 -3.52 10.79
C VAL A 27 -8.22 -3.69 11.06
N VAL A 28 -8.96 -2.58 11.01
CA VAL A 28 -10.42 -2.59 11.18
C VAL A 28 -11.07 -3.38 10.06
N ALA A 29 -11.91 -4.35 10.43
CA ALA A 29 -12.68 -5.14 9.47
C ALA A 29 -13.65 -4.25 8.68
N ASP A 30 -13.94 -4.65 7.43
CA ASP A 30 -14.92 -4.00 6.55
C ASP A 30 -14.72 -2.49 6.33
N SER A 31 -13.46 -2.04 6.43
CA SER A 31 -13.09 -0.65 6.16
C SER A 31 -12.44 -0.52 4.77
N PRO A 32 -12.79 0.51 3.99
CA PRO A 32 -12.08 0.84 2.76
C PRO A 32 -10.74 1.50 3.10
N GLY A 33 -9.74 1.26 2.27
CA GLY A 33 -8.43 1.87 2.47
C GLY A 33 -7.37 1.47 1.46
N VAL A 34 -6.21 2.08 1.64
CA VAL A 34 -5.00 1.87 0.85
C VAL A 34 -3.91 1.28 1.73
N PHE A 35 -3.04 0.44 1.18
CA PHE A 35 -1.91 -0.15 1.89
C PHE A 35 -0.66 -0.20 1.03
N LYS A 36 0.49 -0.11 1.69
CA LYS A 36 1.82 -0.27 1.10
C LYS A 36 2.50 -1.46 1.74
N VAL A 37 3.01 -2.37 0.92
CA VAL A 37 3.74 -3.55 1.36
C VAL A 37 5.22 -3.37 1.07
N HIS A 38 6.08 -3.64 2.05
CA HIS A 38 7.51 -3.33 2.00
C HIS A 38 8.41 -4.54 2.27
N ALA A 39 9.54 -4.60 1.55
CA ALA A 39 10.70 -5.43 1.87
C ALA A 39 11.96 -4.57 1.93
N SER A 40 12.70 -4.64 3.03
CA SER A 40 13.91 -3.83 3.25
C SER A 40 13.72 -2.34 2.94
N MET A 41 12.65 -1.75 3.50
CA MET A 41 12.21 -0.36 3.31
C MET A 41 11.78 0.03 1.89
N LYS A 42 11.84 -0.87 0.90
CA LYS A 42 11.35 -0.63 -0.46
C LYS A 42 9.90 -1.06 -0.57
N ILE A 43 9.07 -0.22 -1.19
CA ILE A 43 7.70 -0.59 -1.57
C ILE A 43 7.77 -1.66 -2.65
N LEU A 44 7.17 -2.83 -2.38
CA LEU A 44 6.97 -3.89 -3.35
C LEU A 44 5.64 -3.76 -4.07
N PHE A 45 4.61 -3.30 -3.36
CA PHE A 45 3.23 -3.23 -3.83
C PHE A 45 2.44 -2.12 -3.13
N ILE A 46 1.52 -1.51 -3.86
CA ILE A 46 0.55 -0.52 -3.36
C ILE A 46 -0.85 -1.00 -3.74
N GLY A 47 -1.66 -1.35 -2.74
CA GLY A 47 -3.00 -1.88 -2.92
C GLY A 47 -4.07 -0.91 -2.38
N SER A 48 -5.28 -1.00 -2.93
CA SER A 48 -6.48 -0.34 -2.44
C SER A 48 -7.62 -1.34 -2.41
N SER A 49 -8.52 -1.23 -1.44
CA SER A 49 -9.66 -2.13 -1.33
C SER A 49 -10.83 -1.47 -0.60
N LYS A 50 -12.04 -1.99 -0.84
CA LYS A 50 -13.22 -1.70 -0.02
C LYS A 50 -13.23 -2.50 1.29
N ASN A 51 -12.47 -3.60 1.34
CA ASN A 51 -12.26 -4.40 2.54
C ASN A 51 -10.74 -4.57 2.75
N LEU A 52 -10.15 -3.59 3.42
CA LEU A 52 -8.70 -3.47 3.61
C LEU A 52 -8.10 -4.68 4.31
N ARG A 53 -8.73 -5.15 5.41
CA ARG A 53 -8.27 -6.31 6.17
C ARG A 53 -8.25 -7.57 5.30
N GLN A 54 -9.34 -7.85 4.60
CA GLN A 54 -9.45 -9.04 3.74
C GLN A 54 -8.39 -9.02 2.64
N SER A 55 -8.23 -7.89 1.94
CA SER A 55 -7.24 -7.79 0.87
C SER A 55 -5.79 -7.89 1.36
N LEU A 56 -5.49 -7.41 2.57
CA LEU A 56 -4.18 -7.62 3.20
C LEU A 56 -3.92 -9.09 3.54
N ILE A 57 -4.94 -9.82 4.02
CA ILE A 57 -4.85 -11.26 4.30
C ILE A 57 -4.62 -12.04 3.00
N GLU A 58 -5.39 -11.74 1.94
CA GLU A 58 -5.23 -12.38 0.62
C GLU A 58 -3.83 -12.13 0.05
N SER A 59 -3.30 -10.92 0.25
CA SER A 59 -1.95 -10.52 -0.17
C SER A 59 -0.84 -11.36 0.49
N LEU A 60 -1.08 -12.00 1.65
CA LEU A 60 -0.10 -12.92 2.25
C LEU A 60 0.19 -14.14 1.36
N SER A 61 -0.74 -14.50 0.47
CA SER A 61 -0.62 -15.64 -0.43
C SER A 61 0.00 -15.27 -1.80
N ASP A 62 0.26 -14.00 -2.06
CA ASP A 62 0.85 -13.57 -3.33
C ASP A 62 2.36 -13.89 -3.36
N PRO A 63 2.82 -14.73 -4.32
CA PRO A 63 4.21 -15.15 -4.38
C PRO A 63 5.18 -13.99 -4.67
N CYS A 64 4.74 -12.92 -5.34
CA CYS A 64 5.61 -11.79 -5.64
C CYS A 64 5.98 -11.01 -4.38
N ILE A 65 5.02 -10.79 -3.48
CA ILE A 65 5.22 -10.06 -2.23
C ILE A 65 5.57 -10.97 -1.04
N SER A 66 5.86 -12.25 -1.27
CA SER A 66 6.31 -13.20 -0.24
C SER A 66 7.53 -12.75 0.58
N LYS A 67 8.36 -11.85 0.03
CA LYS A 67 9.52 -11.26 0.72
C LYS A 67 9.18 -10.07 1.61
N ALA A 68 7.94 -9.61 1.59
CA ALA A 68 7.49 -8.50 2.40
C ALA A 68 7.60 -8.81 3.89
N LYS A 69 7.96 -7.79 4.65
CA LYS A 69 8.11 -7.86 6.12
C LYS A 69 7.26 -6.86 6.84
N ARG A 70 6.98 -5.72 6.22
CA ARG A 70 6.25 -4.63 6.84
C ARG A 70 5.15 -4.12 5.92
N PHE A 71 4.08 -3.63 6.51
CA PHE A 71 3.05 -2.89 5.80
C PHE A 71 2.68 -1.63 6.57
N SER A 72 2.10 -0.67 5.86
CA SER A 72 1.36 0.43 6.46
C SER A 72 0.07 0.63 5.66
N TYR A 73 -0.94 1.20 6.31
CA TYR A 73 -2.24 1.39 5.70
C TYR A 73 -2.86 2.74 6.07
N LEU A 74 -3.85 3.16 5.32
CA LEU A 74 -4.68 4.33 5.57
C LEU A 74 -6.13 3.95 5.30
N ILE A 75 -7.00 4.14 6.28
CA ILE A 75 -8.45 3.98 6.13
C ILE A 75 -8.99 5.22 5.43
N THR A 76 -9.68 5.04 4.31
CA THR A 76 -10.25 6.12 3.52
C THR A 76 -11.26 5.60 2.50
N GLU A 77 -12.34 6.35 2.30
CA GLU A 77 -13.35 6.08 1.26
C GLU A 77 -12.78 6.32 -0.16
N ASN A 78 -11.75 7.16 -0.29
CA ASN A 78 -11.14 7.51 -1.58
C ASN A 78 -9.93 6.62 -1.92
N ALA A 79 -9.96 5.35 -1.49
CA ALA A 79 -8.80 4.45 -1.54
C ALA A 79 -8.15 4.32 -2.94
N GLU A 80 -8.95 4.29 -4.00
CA GLU A 80 -8.47 4.20 -5.38
C GLU A 80 -7.75 5.48 -5.82
N GLN A 81 -8.34 6.65 -5.56
CA GLN A 81 -7.72 7.95 -5.84
C GLN A 81 -6.40 8.12 -5.10
N VAL A 82 -6.34 7.71 -3.82
CA VAL A 82 -5.11 7.77 -3.03
C VAL A 82 -4.07 6.81 -3.58
N LYS A 83 -4.45 5.58 -3.99
CA LYS A 83 -3.53 4.65 -4.65
C LYS A 83 -2.94 5.25 -5.92
N ASP A 84 -3.75 5.85 -6.78
CA ASP A 84 -3.29 6.46 -8.03
C ASP A 84 -2.30 7.60 -7.76
N GLN A 85 -2.60 8.46 -6.79
CA GLN A 85 -1.68 9.51 -6.35
C GLN A 85 -0.34 8.94 -5.86
N LEU A 86 -0.37 7.88 -5.04
CA LEU A 86 0.84 7.23 -4.55
C LEU A 86 1.67 6.59 -5.68
N LEU A 87 1.01 6.04 -6.70
CA LEU A 87 1.69 5.45 -7.86
C LEU A 87 2.33 6.53 -8.73
N CYS A 88 1.67 7.67 -8.91
CA CYS A 88 2.26 8.84 -9.57
C CYS A 88 3.52 9.30 -8.84
N GLU A 89 3.43 9.52 -7.53
CA GLU A 89 4.57 9.94 -6.70
C GLU A 89 5.72 8.92 -6.71
N TYR A 90 5.39 7.61 -6.71
CA TYR A 90 6.39 6.56 -6.84
C TYR A 90 7.11 6.66 -8.18
N ARG A 91 6.38 6.76 -9.29
CA ARG A 91 6.95 6.86 -10.63
C ARG A 91 7.86 8.08 -10.78
N GLU A 92 7.45 9.24 -10.27
CA GLU A 92 8.26 10.46 -10.27
C GLU A 92 9.60 10.27 -9.57
N LYS A 93 9.63 9.52 -8.46
CA LYS A 93 10.84 9.22 -7.68
C LYS A 93 11.66 8.06 -8.23
N HIS A 94 11.06 7.23 -9.08
CA HIS A 94 11.63 5.99 -9.58
C HIS A 94 11.67 5.94 -11.11
N ASN A 95 11.97 7.06 -11.78
CA ASN A 95 12.21 7.13 -13.22
C ASN A 95 11.08 6.52 -14.08
N GLY A 96 9.82 6.68 -13.66
CA GLY A 96 8.65 6.13 -14.34
C GLY A 96 8.33 4.67 -14.05
N TYR A 97 9.17 3.95 -13.31
CA TYR A 97 8.93 2.54 -12.96
C TYR A 97 7.85 2.37 -11.90
N LEU A 98 7.18 1.23 -11.93
CA LEU A 98 6.25 0.78 -10.90
C LEU A 98 6.96 -0.02 -9.80
N PRO A 99 6.33 -0.21 -8.62
CA PRO A 99 6.80 -1.17 -7.65
C PRO A 99 6.97 -2.56 -8.27
N GLN A 100 7.97 -3.32 -7.81
CA GLN A 100 8.38 -4.57 -8.43
C GLN A 100 7.24 -5.58 -8.66
N CYS A 101 6.25 -5.64 -7.76
CA CYS A 101 5.12 -6.56 -7.85
C CYS A 101 3.88 -5.96 -8.52
N MET A 102 4.02 -4.79 -9.13
CA MET A 102 3.01 -4.15 -9.96
C MET A 102 3.50 -3.93 -11.39
N ASP A 103 4.79 -4.15 -11.64
CA ASP A 103 5.40 -4.00 -12.95
C ASP A 103 5.19 -5.29 -13.76
N GLU A 104 4.29 -5.25 -14.74
CA GLU A 104 4.00 -6.34 -15.66
C GLU A 104 5.14 -6.58 -16.67
N GLN A 105 6.20 -5.75 -16.68
CA GLN A 105 7.27 -5.81 -17.69
C GLN A 105 8.33 -6.91 -17.47
N LYS A 106 8.09 -7.90 -16.60
CA LYS A 106 8.99 -9.07 -16.42
C LYS A 106 8.61 -10.27 -17.30
N THR A 107 8.23 -10.03 -18.54
CA THR A 107 8.10 -11.11 -19.53
C THR A 107 8.59 -10.62 -20.89
N ILE A 108 9.92 -10.59 -21.05
CA ILE A 108 10.60 -10.72 -22.36
C ILE A 108 11.82 -11.62 -22.13
#